data_AF-A0A0J8V578-F1
#
_entry.id   AF-A0A0J8V578-F1
#
_cell.length_a   1.000
_cell.length_b   1.000
_cell.length_c   1.000
_cell.angle_alpha   90.00
_cell.angle_beta   90.00
_cell.angle_gamma   90.00
#
_symmetry.space_group_name_H-M   'P 1'
#
loop_
_entity.id
_entity.type
_entity.pdbx_description
1 polymer ?
#
loop_
_entity_poly.entity_id
_entity_poly.type
_entity_poly.pdbx_seq_one_letter_code
_entity_poly.pdbx_strand_id
1 'polypeptide(L)'
;MSLLSATSFTNMARLTLAASLIYVGYSISQFGQNLSQLAPLIDEIQQAQQQVPDILERVDAITAQIPEVLEHVDAINQSIPPILQRVDDVTTQIPLILAQVDAVEKQIPPILAESKQLRQQVPAVLKRVDSTNKSIAGVSSQIPAILDESEAIRADAPVLLADAQQLVNDVETVGQQASEGFVSGVFTGILKAPLSILPDGTPLFSRTSLSEKDEKMMNETVSELLATNQLGSKKTWFNSATQIGGEITLFASQQDPAQCRVLKIELSKKRRQLESRATELCKNNQGKWMPKNS
;
A
#
# COMPACT_ATOMS: atom_id res chain seq x y z
N MET A 1 117.33 38.40 103.13
CA MET A 1 116.19 37.55 102.71
C MET A 1 115.27 38.36 101.78
N SER A 2 115.81 38.98 100.73
CA SER A 2 115.11 40.00 99.92
C SER A 2 115.41 39.94 98.41
N LEU A 3 116.30 39.05 97.95
CA LEU A 3 116.63 38.87 96.53
C LEU A 3 115.87 37.69 95.87
N LEU A 4 115.38 36.73 96.65
CA LEU A 4 114.62 35.56 96.17
C LEU A 4 113.18 35.90 95.75
N SER A 5 112.59 36.98 96.28
CA SER A 5 111.20 37.40 95.98
C SER A 5 111.08 38.20 94.67
N ALA A 6 112.10 38.96 94.28
CA ALA A 6 112.10 39.72 93.02
C ALA A 6 112.26 38.80 91.79
N THR A 7 113.04 37.73 91.91
CA THR A 7 113.22 36.72 90.86
C THR A 7 111.99 35.84 90.69
N SER A 8 111.24 35.53 91.75
CA SER A 8 110.02 34.73 91.62
C SER A 8 108.87 35.51 90.97
N PHE A 9 108.74 36.80 91.28
CA PHE A 9 107.73 37.68 90.68
C PHE A 9 107.96 37.88 89.16
N THR A 10 109.21 38.12 88.75
CA THR A 10 109.56 38.26 87.32
C THR A 10 109.40 36.96 86.54
N ASN A 11 109.69 35.80 87.14
CA ASN A 11 109.42 34.50 86.54
C ASN A 11 107.92 34.21 86.41
N MET A 12 107.12 34.59 87.40
CA MET A 12 105.65 34.47 87.35
C MET A 12 105.04 35.35 86.25
N ALA A 13 105.50 36.61 86.12
CA ALA A 13 105.09 37.51 85.04
C ALA A 13 105.47 36.99 83.63
N ARG A 14 106.61 36.31 83.51
CA ARG A 14 107.02 35.65 82.25
C ARG A 14 106.15 34.44 81.92
N LEU A 15 105.76 33.65 82.92
CA LEU A 15 104.87 32.51 82.73
C LEU A 15 103.45 32.94 82.37
N THR A 16 102.92 33.98 83.01
CA THR A 16 101.59 34.53 82.64
C THR A 16 101.60 35.13 81.24
N LEU A 17 102.67 35.85 80.88
CA LEU A 17 102.85 36.36 79.52
C LEU A 17 102.95 35.20 78.50
N ALA A 18 103.74 34.17 78.78
CA ALA A 18 103.86 33.00 77.91
C ALA A 18 102.52 32.27 77.74
N ALA A 19 101.77 32.06 78.83
CA ALA A 19 100.44 31.46 78.78
C ALA A 19 99.46 32.31 77.96
N SER A 20 99.51 33.65 78.12
CA SER A 20 98.67 34.56 77.32
C SER A 20 99.01 34.52 75.83
N LEU A 21 100.30 34.43 75.47
CA LEU A 21 100.75 34.31 74.08
C LEU A 21 100.35 32.97 73.45
N ILE A 22 100.43 31.88 74.21
CA ILE A 22 99.94 30.56 73.77
C ILE A 22 98.43 30.59 73.57
N TYR A 23 97.68 31.20 74.50
CA TYR A 23 96.23 31.34 74.37
C TYR A 23 95.85 32.20 73.15
N VAL A 24 96.55 33.32 72.93
CA VAL A 24 96.37 34.15 71.74
C VAL A 24 96.71 33.37 70.47
N GLY A 25 97.83 32.66 70.42
CA GLY A 25 98.20 31.80 69.28
C GLY A 25 97.18 30.70 69.01
N TYR A 26 96.66 30.06 70.05
CA TYR A 26 95.58 29.07 69.95
C TYR A 26 94.29 29.71 69.42
N SER A 27 93.89 30.87 69.94
CA SER A 27 92.69 31.58 69.49
C SER A 27 92.78 32.01 68.03
N ILE A 28 93.96 32.46 67.57
CA ILE A 28 94.21 32.81 66.17
C ILE A 28 94.16 31.56 65.28
N SER A 29 94.75 30.45 65.72
CA SER A 29 94.70 29.18 64.98
C SER A 29 93.27 28.64 64.86
N GLN A 30 92.49 28.68 65.93
CA GLN A 30 91.09 28.28 65.94
C GLN A 30 90.23 29.18 65.03
N PHE A 31 90.45 30.49 65.10
CA PHE A 31 89.81 31.44 64.19
C PHE A 31 90.18 31.18 62.72
N GLY A 32 91.46 30.88 62.44
CA GLY A 32 91.92 30.52 61.09
C GLY A 32 91.26 29.25 60.56
N GLN A 33 91.06 28.22 61.40
CA GLN A 33 90.35 27.01 61.02
C GLN A 33 88.86 27.29 60.74
N ASN A 34 88.18 28.04 61.60
CA ASN A 34 86.79 28.44 61.36
C ASN A 34 86.63 29.27 60.08
N LEU A 35 87.60 30.14 59.77
CA LEU A 35 87.61 30.92 58.54
C LEU A 35 87.82 30.04 57.31
N SER A 36 88.66 29.01 57.40
CA SER A 36 88.86 28.04 56.31
C SER A 36 87.61 27.20 56.00
N GLN A 37 86.76 26.95 57.02
CA GLN A 37 85.47 26.26 56.83
C GLN A 37 84.40 27.16 56.22
N LEU A 38 84.51 28.49 56.36
CA LEU A 38 83.60 29.47 55.76
C LEU A 38 83.90 29.75 54.28
N ALA A 39 85.15 29.56 53.84
CA ALA A 39 85.55 29.77 52.46
C ALA A 39 84.68 29.02 51.42
N PRO A 40 84.45 27.69 51.53
CA PRO A 40 83.62 26.98 50.56
C PRO A 40 82.15 27.42 50.56
N LEU A 41 81.60 27.80 51.71
CA LEU A 41 80.23 28.34 51.82
C LEU A 41 80.10 29.68 51.08
N ILE A 42 81.13 30.52 51.12
CA ILE A 42 81.15 31.79 50.39
C ILE A 42 81.19 31.51 48.87
N ASP A 43 82.00 30.55 48.43
CA ASP A 43 82.08 30.16 47.01
C ASP A 43 80.74 29.57 46.51
N GLU A 44 80.08 28.71 47.30
CA GLU A 44 78.75 28.18 46.99
C GLU A 44 77.69 29.29 46.90
N ILE A 45 77.72 30.25 47.82
CA ILE A 45 76.81 31.42 47.79
C ILE A 45 77.07 32.26 46.54
N GLN A 46 78.33 32.47 46.15
CA GLN A 46 78.67 33.22 44.94
C GLN A 46 78.19 32.50 43.67
N GLN A 47 78.36 31.18 43.59
CA GLN A 47 77.85 30.38 42.49
C GLN A 47 76.32 30.42 42.43
N ALA A 48 75.64 30.28 43.56
CA ALA A 48 74.19 30.41 43.64
C ALA A 48 73.73 31.80 43.20
N GLN A 49 74.41 32.87 43.63
CA GLN A 49 74.11 34.24 43.20
C GLN A 49 74.30 34.45 41.69
N GLN A 50 75.24 33.75 41.06
CA GLN A 50 75.43 33.80 39.61
C GLN A 50 74.34 33.04 38.84
N GLN A 51 73.80 31.95 39.39
CA GLN A 51 72.79 31.12 38.73
C GLN A 51 71.35 31.64 38.92
N VAL A 52 71.07 32.33 40.03
CA VAL A 52 69.73 32.85 40.34
C VAL A 52 69.16 33.73 39.21
N PRO A 53 69.91 34.69 38.62
CA PRO A 53 69.41 35.49 37.50
C PRO A 53 68.96 34.64 36.29
N ASP A 54 69.76 33.67 35.88
CA ASP A 54 69.45 32.78 34.75
C ASP A 54 68.20 31.92 35.03
N ILE A 55 68.05 31.46 36.27
CA ILE A 55 66.86 30.69 36.69
C ILE A 55 65.63 31.59 36.66
N LEU A 56 65.73 32.83 37.14
CA LEU A 56 64.62 33.79 37.13
C LEU A 56 64.21 34.13 35.68
N GLU A 57 65.16 34.36 34.78
CA GLU A 57 64.86 34.62 33.37
C GLU A 57 64.14 33.43 32.71
N ARG A 58 64.55 32.20 33.01
CA ARG A 58 63.86 30.99 32.53
C ARG A 58 62.45 30.86 33.11
N VAL A 59 62.27 31.17 34.39
CA VAL A 59 60.95 31.16 35.03
C VAL A 59 60.06 32.20 34.36
N ASP A 60 60.55 33.42 34.15
CA ASP A 60 59.80 34.49 33.47
C ASP A 60 59.43 34.10 32.05
N ALA A 61 60.35 33.49 31.29
CA ALA A 61 60.10 33.00 29.94
C ALA A 61 59.05 31.89 29.89
N ILE A 62 59.04 30.97 30.87
CA ILE A 62 58.02 29.93 30.99
C ILE A 62 56.69 30.55 31.40
N THR A 63 56.68 31.44 32.38
CA THR A 63 55.48 32.13 32.87
C THR A 63 54.85 32.97 31.77
N ALA A 64 55.63 33.58 30.88
CA ALA A 64 55.14 34.32 29.72
C ALA A 64 54.45 33.44 28.67
N GLN A 65 54.77 32.14 28.59
CA GLN A 65 54.13 31.19 27.68
C GLN A 65 52.82 30.59 28.24
N ILE A 66 52.63 30.62 29.56
CA ILE A 66 51.42 30.06 30.20
C ILE A 66 50.11 30.65 29.62
N PRO A 67 49.97 31.98 29.42
CA PRO A 67 48.75 32.54 28.85
C PRO A 67 48.41 31.98 27.45
N GLU A 68 49.42 31.83 26.58
CA GLU A 68 49.21 31.29 25.23
C GLU A 68 48.79 29.82 25.28
N VAL A 69 49.41 29.01 26.14
CA VAL A 69 49.01 27.61 26.33
C VAL A 69 47.57 27.51 26.85
N LEU A 70 47.19 28.36 27.81
CA LEU A 70 45.84 28.40 28.35
C LEU A 70 44.82 28.81 27.28
N GLU A 71 45.13 29.80 26.43
CA GLU A 71 44.27 30.19 25.32
C GLU A 71 44.07 29.05 24.32
N HIS A 72 45.14 28.31 23.99
CA HIS A 72 45.03 27.12 23.14
C HIS A 72 44.17 26.02 23.78
N VAL A 73 44.34 25.77 25.07
CA VAL A 73 43.51 24.81 25.81
C VAL A 73 42.04 25.24 25.79
N ASP A 74 41.75 26.53 26.00
CA ASP A 74 40.39 27.05 25.94
C ASP A 74 39.79 26.94 24.53
N ALA A 75 40.56 27.24 23.48
CA ALA A 75 40.12 27.08 22.10
C ALA A 75 39.81 25.61 21.77
N ILE A 76 40.65 24.67 22.22
CA ILE A 76 40.40 23.23 22.08
C ILE A 76 39.13 22.85 22.84
N ASN A 77 38.98 23.28 24.10
CA ASN A 77 37.80 23.02 24.92
C ASN A 77 36.51 23.58 24.32
N GLN A 78 36.57 24.71 23.61
CA GLN A 78 35.42 25.26 22.87
C GLN A 78 35.10 24.48 21.59
N SER A 79 36.10 23.85 20.97
CA SER A 79 35.92 23.06 19.74
C SER A 79 35.38 21.65 19.99
N ILE A 80 35.62 21.07 21.17
CA ILE A 80 35.19 19.71 21.52
C ILE A 80 33.65 19.56 21.53
N PRO A 81 32.86 20.42 22.21
CA PRO A 81 31.41 20.29 22.27
C PRO A 81 30.70 20.21 20.90
N PRO A 82 30.96 21.10 19.92
CA PRO A 82 30.31 21.00 18.61
C PRO A 82 30.74 19.75 17.82
N ILE A 83 31.97 19.26 18.02
CA ILE A 83 32.41 17.99 17.41
C ILE A 83 31.63 16.82 18.00
N LEU A 84 31.50 16.76 19.33
CA LEU A 84 30.72 15.72 20.00
C LEU A 84 29.25 15.74 19.59
N GLN A 85 28.64 16.93 19.51
CA GLN A 85 27.28 17.08 19.02
C GLN A 85 27.13 16.52 17.59
N ARG A 86 28.08 16.82 16.71
CA ARG A 86 28.05 16.29 15.34
C ARG A 86 28.22 14.77 15.29
N VAL A 87 29.05 14.21 16.18
CA VAL A 87 29.20 12.76 16.32
C VAL A 87 27.90 12.12 16.80
N ASP A 88 27.21 12.73 17.76
CA ASP A 88 25.90 12.24 18.25
C ASP A 88 24.82 12.31 17.16
N ASP A 89 24.79 13.40 16.38
CA ASP A 89 23.88 13.57 15.25
C ASP A 89 24.11 12.48 14.19
N VAL A 90 25.36 12.25 13.82
CA VAL A 90 25.73 11.18 12.86
C VAL A 90 25.36 9.81 13.41
N THR A 91 25.66 9.56 14.69
CA THR A 91 25.35 8.29 15.37
C THR A 91 23.85 8.02 15.41
N THR A 92 23.03 9.06 15.55
CA THR A 92 21.56 8.95 15.54
C THR A 92 21.01 8.74 14.12
N GLN A 93 21.64 9.31 13.10
CA GLN A 93 21.19 9.17 11.71
C GLN A 93 21.54 7.81 11.09
N ILE A 94 22.67 7.22 11.45
CA ILE A 94 23.12 5.93 10.88
C ILE A 94 22.05 4.83 10.99
N PRO A 95 21.44 4.56 12.16
CA PRO A 95 20.38 3.55 12.29
C PRO A 95 19.15 3.83 11.40
N LEU A 96 18.78 5.11 11.23
CA LEU A 96 17.65 5.50 10.39
C LEU A 96 17.94 5.20 8.90
N ILE A 97 19.14 5.54 8.44
CA ILE A 97 19.59 5.25 7.08
C ILE A 97 19.65 3.73 6.86
N LEU A 98 20.21 2.97 7.81
CA LEU A 98 20.26 1.50 7.72
C LEU A 98 18.85 0.88 7.66
N ALA A 99 17.91 1.39 8.45
CA ALA A 99 16.52 0.92 8.40
C ALA A 99 15.84 1.23 7.05
N GLN A 100 16.13 2.39 6.45
CA GLN A 100 15.64 2.73 5.11
C GLN A 100 16.24 1.83 4.04
N VAL A 101 17.55 1.52 4.13
CA VAL A 101 18.22 0.59 3.21
C VAL A 101 17.58 -0.80 3.31
N ASP A 102 17.41 -1.34 4.52
CA ASP A 102 16.76 -2.65 4.73
C ASP A 102 15.31 -2.67 4.20
N ALA A 103 14.56 -1.59 4.38
CA ALA A 103 13.21 -1.47 3.83
C ALA A 103 13.21 -1.49 2.28
N VAL A 104 14.13 -0.77 1.64
CA VAL A 104 14.29 -0.77 0.17
C VAL A 104 14.73 -2.14 -0.33
N GLU A 105 15.71 -2.77 0.33
CA GLU A 105 16.17 -4.12 -0.02
C GLU A 105 15.05 -5.16 0.06
N LYS A 106 14.13 -5.04 1.04
CA LYS A 106 12.95 -5.91 1.14
C LYS A 106 11.89 -5.64 0.06
N GLN A 107 11.80 -4.43 -0.47
CA GLN A 107 10.84 -4.06 -1.52
C GLN A 107 11.30 -4.43 -2.93
N ILE A 108 12.61 -4.50 -3.18
CA ILE A 108 13.15 -4.81 -4.51
C ILE A 108 12.73 -6.21 -5.02
N PRO A 109 12.85 -7.32 -4.25
CA PRO A 109 12.49 -8.65 -4.71
C PRO A 109 11.04 -8.81 -5.21
N PRO A 110 9.99 -8.35 -4.48
CA PRO A 110 8.62 -8.47 -4.98
C PRO A 110 8.39 -7.65 -6.25
N ILE A 111 8.96 -6.44 -6.37
CA ILE A 111 8.86 -5.61 -7.59
C ILE A 111 9.51 -6.32 -8.78
N LEU A 112 10.68 -6.93 -8.58
CA LEU A 112 11.35 -7.71 -9.62
C LEU A 112 10.54 -8.95 -10.03
N ALA A 113 9.91 -9.63 -9.06
CA ALA A 113 9.04 -10.77 -9.33
C ALA A 113 7.81 -10.37 -10.15
N GLU A 114 7.14 -9.28 -9.76
CA GLU A 114 5.99 -8.74 -10.49
C GLU A 114 6.38 -8.29 -11.90
N SER A 115 7.50 -7.57 -12.06
CA SER A 115 8.02 -7.17 -13.37
C SER A 115 8.30 -8.38 -14.27
N LYS A 116 8.86 -9.46 -13.72
CA LYS A 116 9.08 -10.71 -14.46
C LYS A 116 7.76 -11.35 -14.88
N GLN A 117 6.77 -11.39 -14.00
CA GLN A 117 5.45 -11.93 -14.31
C GLN A 117 4.76 -11.12 -15.41
N LEU A 118 4.77 -9.79 -15.33
CA LEU A 118 4.26 -8.90 -16.37
C LEU A 118 4.94 -9.17 -17.72
N ARG A 119 6.28 -9.26 -17.75
CA ARG A 119 7.04 -9.58 -18.96
C ARG A 119 6.64 -10.93 -19.57
N GLN A 120 6.25 -11.92 -18.75
CA GLN A 120 5.77 -13.22 -19.23
C GLN A 120 4.32 -13.16 -19.76
N GLN A 121 3.48 -12.32 -19.18
CA GLN A 121 2.06 -12.21 -19.57
C GLN A 121 1.84 -11.36 -20.83
N VAL A 122 2.61 -10.29 -21.01
CA VAL A 122 2.47 -9.35 -22.13
C VAL A 122 2.43 -10.05 -23.50
N PRO A 123 3.32 -11.00 -23.85
CA PRO A 123 3.26 -11.69 -25.13
C PRO A 123 1.95 -12.44 -25.39
N ALA A 124 1.34 -13.03 -24.36
CA ALA A 124 0.06 -13.73 -24.49
C ALA A 124 -1.09 -12.77 -24.76
N VAL A 125 -1.08 -11.60 -24.10
CA VAL A 125 -2.05 -10.52 -24.36
C VAL A 125 -1.90 -10.00 -25.78
N LEU A 126 -0.67 -9.73 -26.23
CA LEU A 126 -0.41 -9.27 -27.60
C LEU A 126 -0.92 -10.28 -28.65
N LYS A 127 -0.64 -11.58 -28.46
CA LYS A 127 -1.18 -12.63 -29.35
C LYS A 127 -2.71 -12.65 -29.38
N ARG A 128 -3.36 -12.39 -28.25
CA ARG A 128 -4.83 -12.34 -28.18
C ARG A 128 -5.36 -11.12 -28.92
N VAL A 129 -4.74 -9.95 -28.75
CA VAL A 129 -5.07 -8.74 -29.51
C VAL A 129 -4.93 -8.98 -31.01
N ASP A 130 -3.83 -9.58 -31.46
CA ASP A 130 -3.63 -9.91 -32.87
C ASP A 130 -4.71 -10.85 -33.41
N SER A 131 -5.08 -11.87 -32.64
CA SER A 131 -6.15 -12.81 -33.00
C SER A 131 -7.50 -12.11 -33.11
N THR A 132 -7.84 -11.27 -32.13
CA THR A 132 -9.07 -10.48 -32.15
C THR A 132 -9.10 -9.53 -33.34
N ASN A 133 -8.00 -8.85 -33.66
CA ASN A 133 -7.91 -7.98 -34.82
C ASN A 133 -8.14 -8.74 -36.13
N LYS A 134 -7.59 -9.96 -36.27
CA LYS A 134 -7.85 -10.83 -37.43
C LYS A 134 -9.32 -11.23 -37.53
N SER A 135 -9.95 -11.59 -36.42
CA SER A 135 -11.38 -11.92 -36.39
C SER A 135 -12.24 -10.73 -36.78
N ILE A 136 -11.92 -9.52 -36.27
CA ILE A 136 -12.60 -8.29 -36.65
C ILE A 136 -12.46 -8.04 -38.14
N ALA A 137 -11.25 -8.12 -38.69
CA ALA A 137 -11.01 -7.94 -40.13
C ALA A 137 -11.81 -8.96 -40.96
N GLY A 138 -11.87 -10.22 -40.51
CA GLY A 138 -12.69 -11.27 -41.13
C GLY A 138 -14.17 -10.92 -41.15
N VAL A 139 -14.75 -10.55 -40.00
CA VAL A 139 -16.16 -10.14 -39.91
C VAL A 139 -16.41 -8.90 -40.77
N SER A 140 -15.57 -7.88 -40.68
CA SER A 140 -15.69 -6.66 -41.49
C SER A 140 -15.67 -6.94 -42.99
N SER A 141 -14.90 -7.93 -43.45
CA SER A 141 -14.86 -8.32 -44.87
C SER A 141 -16.15 -9.00 -45.37
N GLN A 142 -16.94 -9.59 -44.48
CA GLN A 142 -18.20 -10.26 -44.81
C GLN A 142 -19.41 -9.32 -44.83
N ILE A 143 -19.31 -8.17 -44.14
CA ILE A 143 -20.41 -7.20 -44.04
C ILE A 143 -20.94 -6.78 -45.42
N PRO A 144 -20.11 -6.41 -46.43
CA PRO A 144 -20.63 -6.01 -47.74
C PRO A 144 -21.49 -7.09 -48.39
N ALA A 145 -21.01 -8.35 -48.40
CA ALA A 145 -21.76 -9.46 -48.99
C ALA A 145 -23.11 -9.72 -48.29
N ILE A 146 -23.15 -9.61 -46.96
CA ILE A 146 -24.40 -9.75 -46.19
C ILE A 146 -25.37 -8.59 -46.48
N LEU A 147 -24.84 -7.37 -46.66
CA LEU A 147 -25.65 -6.21 -47.04
C LEU A 147 -26.23 -6.38 -48.44
N ASP A 148 -25.43 -6.84 -49.40
CA ASP A 148 -25.86 -7.13 -50.77
C ASP A 148 -26.95 -8.23 -50.78
N GLU A 149 -26.77 -9.31 -50.02
CA GLU A 149 -27.77 -10.37 -49.88
C GLU A 149 -29.06 -9.85 -49.23
N SER A 150 -28.95 -8.99 -48.21
CA SER A 150 -30.12 -8.37 -47.59
C SER A 150 -30.86 -7.43 -48.55
N GLU A 151 -30.15 -6.71 -49.43
CA GLU A 151 -30.74 -5.86 -50.46
C GLU A 151 -31.49 -6.70 -51.50
N ALA A 152 -30.90 -7.80 -51.96
CA ALA A 152 -31.54 -8.74 -52.87
C ALA A 152 -32.84 -9.32 -52.27
N ILE A 153 -32.81 -9.79 -51.02
CA ILE A 153 -34.01 -10.30 -50.33
C ILE A 153 -35.09 -9.22 -50.22
N ARG A 154 -34.73 -7.96 -49.94
CA ARG A 154 -35.69 -6.85 -49.89
C ARG A 154 -36.33 -6.56 -51.24
N ALA A 155 -35.59 -6.74 -52.34
CA ALA A 155 -36.10 -6.60 -53.69
C ALA A 155 -37.08 -7.74 -54.06
N ASP A 156 -36.78 -8.97 -53.64
CA ASP A 156 -37.61 -10.16 -53.93
C ASP A 156 -38.86 -10.27 -53.04
N ALA A 157 -38.80 -9.76 -51.81
CA ALA A 157 -39.90 -9.81 -50.84
C ALA A 157 -41.27 -9.34 -51.38
N PRO A 158 -41.42 -8.16 -52.03
CA PRO A 158 -42.71 -7.75 -52.57
C PRO A 158 -43.24 -8.67 -53.67
N VAL A 159 -42.36 -9.28 -54.48
CA VAL A 159 -42.76 -10.23 -55.53
C VAL A 159 -43.34 -11.50 -54.90
N LEU A 160 -42.63 -12.09 -53.94
CA LEU A 160 -43.10 -13.29 -53.24
C LEU A 160 -44.37 -13.04 -52.41
N LEU A 161 -44.52 -11.85 -51.82
CA LEU A 161 -45.74 -11.45 -51.12
C LEU A 161 -46.93 -11.30 -52.09
N ALA A 162 -46.70 -10.77 -53.28
CA ALA A 162 -47.72 -10.70 -54.32
C ALA A 162 -48.13 -12.10 -54.79
N ASP A 163 -47.17 -13.00 -55.03
CA ASP A 163 -47.41 -14.40 -55.39
C ASP A 163 -48.19 -15.14 -54.29
N ALA A 164 -47.81 -14.95 -53.03
CA ALA A 164 -48.51 -15.53 -51.89
C ALA A 164 -49.95 -15.00 -51.77
N GLN A 165 -50.17 -13.70 -52.00
CA GLN A 165 -51.51 -13.11 -52.00
C GLN A 165 -52.37 -13.68 -53.13
N GLN A 166 -51.79 -13.87 -54.32
CA GLN A 166 -52.48 -14.49 -55.44
C GLN A 166 -52.85 -15.95 -55.12
N LEU A 167 -51.93 -16.73 -54.57
CA LEU A 167 -52.21 -18.10 -54.14
C LEU A 167 -53.30 -18.16 -53.06
N VAL A 168 -53.30 -17.23 -52.11
CA VAL A 168 -54.38 -17.14 -51.10
C VAL A 168 -55.71 -16.84 -51.78
N ASN A 169 -55.77 -15.94 -52.76
CA ASN A 169 -57.00 -15.67 -53.51
C ASN A 169 -57.45 -16.91 -54.32
N ASP A 170 -56.51 -17.65 -54.91
CA ASP A 170 -56.79 -18.90 -55.65
C ASP A 170 -57.29 -20.00 -54.69
N VAL A 171 -56.71 -20.11 -53.50
CA VAL A 171 -57.16 -21.04 -52.45
C VAL A 171 -58.47 -20.58 -51.82
N GLU A 172 -58.73 -19.28 -51.72
CA GLU A 172 -60.01 -18.74 -51.25
C GLU A 172 -61.12 -19.05 -52.26
N THR A 173 -60.87 -18.94 -53.56
CA THR A 173 -61.85 -19.30 -54.59
C THR A 173 -62.09 -20.82 -54.65
N VAL A 174 -61.04 -21.63 -54.57
CA VAL A 174 -61.15 -23.11 -54.49
C VAL A 174 -61.77 -23.55 -53.16
N GLY A 175 -61.44 -22.85 -52.07
CA GLY A 175 -61.96 -23.07 -50.73
C GLY A 175 -63.43 -22.65 -50.61
N GLN A 176 -63.85 -21.57 -51.26
CA GLN A 176 -65.25 -21.17 -51.38
C GLN A 176 -66.05 -22.19 -52.20
N GLN A 177 -65.45 -22.78 -53.24
CA GLN A 177 -66.03 -23.90 -53.98
C GLN A 177 -66.09 -25.21 -53.18
N ALA A 178 -65.20 -25.41 -52.19
CA ALA A 178 -65.18 -26.59 -51.32
C ALA A 178 -65.90 -26.39 -49.96
N SER A 179 -66.26 -25.15 -49.59
CA SER A 179 -66.82 -24.79 -48.27
C SER A 179 -68.30 -24.42 -48.32
N GLU A 180 -69.04 -24.84 -49.36
CA GLU A 180 -70.52 -24.90 -49.32
C GLU A 180 -71.06 -25.88 -48.24
N GLY A 181 -70.20 -26.45 -47.39
CA GLY A 181 -70.61 -27.25 -46.24
C GLY A 181 -69.63 -27.29 -45.09
N PHE A 182 -69.21 -26.15 -44.51
CA PHE A 182 -68.70 -26.19 -43.13
C PHE A 182 -68.81 -24.84 -42.38
N VAL A 183 -69.81 -24.82 -41.49
CA VAL A 183 -70.06 -24.03 -40.29
C VAL A 183 -69.07 -22.90 -39.94
N SER A 184 -69.64 -21.70 -39.90
CA SER A 184 -69.20 -20.51 -39.17
C SER A 184 -68.79 -20.83 -37.72
N GLY A 185 -67.54 -20.54 -37.37
CA GLY A 185 -67.04 -20.69 -36.00
C GLY A 185 -65.95 -19.68 -35.71
N VAL A 186 -66.35 -18.41 -35.62
CA VAL A 186 -65.51 -17.31 -35.11
C VAL A 186 -65.01 -17.68 -33.72
N PHE A 187 -63.71 -17.97 -33.61
CA PHE A 187 -63.04 -17.97 -32.33
C PHE A 187 -62.92 -16.52 -31.85
N THR A 188 -63.79 -16.22 -30.89
CA THR A 188 -63.58 -15.32 -29.75
C THR A 188 -62.08 -15.09 -29.50
N GLY A 189 -61.59 -13.86 -29.59
CA GLY A 189 -61.91 -12.84 -28.61
C GLY A 189 -60.99 -12.99 -27.40
N ILE A 190 -59.90 -12.21 -27.44
CA ILE A 190 -59.17 -11.65 -26.29
C ILE A 190 -58.56 -12.69 -25.35
N LEU A 191 -57.23 -12.86 -25.44
CA LEU A 191 -56.26 -13.27 -24.42
C LEU A 191 -55.13 -14.10 -25.07
N LYS A 192 -54.29 -13.46 -25.90
CA LYS A 192 -53.08 -14.10 -26.45
C LYS A 192 -51.90 -13.14 -26.44
N ALA A 193 -51.47 -12.76 -25.25
CA ALA A 193 -50.05 -12.49 -25.03
C ALA A 193 -49.64 -13.37 -23.87
N PRO A 194 -49.18 -14.61 -24.13
CA PRO A 194 -48.64 -15.43 -23.08
C PRO A 194 -47.37 -14.73 -22.56
N LEU A 195 -47.15 -14.76 -21.24
CA LEU A 195 -45.89 -14.37 -20.59
C LEU A 195 -44.72 -15.29 -21.00
N SER A 196 -44.90 -16.09 -22.05
CA SER A 196 -43.97 -17.05 -22.57
C SER A 196 -42.98 -16.46 -23.56
N ILE A 197 -43.06 -15.17 -23.91
CA ILE A 197 -42.18 -14.54 -24.91
C ILE A 197 -41.60 -13.23 -24.35
N LEU A 198 -40.27 -13.16 -24.32
CA LEU A 198 -39.52 -11.97 -24.00
C LEU A 198 -39.57 -10.97 -25.17
N PRO A 199 -39.28 -9.68 -24.92
CA PRO A 199 -39.30 -8.65 -25.95
C PRO A 199 -38.41 -8.88 -27.18
N ASP A 200 -37.40 -9.75 -27.05
CA ASP A 200 -36.50 -10.17 -28.14
C ASP A 200 -37.07 -11.35 -28.95
N GLY A 201 -38.34 -11.72 -28.73
CA GLY A 201 -39.00 -12.85 -29.39
C GLY A 201 -38.56 -14.22 -28.85
N THR A 202 -37.67 -14.25 -27.85
CA THR A 202 -37.22 -15.51 -27.27
C THR A 202 -38.25 -16.01 -26.27
N PRO A 203 -38.55 -17.32 -26.25
CA PRO A 203 -39.45 -17.84 -25.25
C PRO A 203 -38.81 -17.68 -23.86
N LEU A 204 -39.59 -17.24 -22.87
CA LEU A 204 -39.15 -17.05 -21.49
C LEU A 204 -38.49 -18.33 -20.94
N PHE A 205 -38.85 -19.50 -21.46
CA PHE A 205 -38.24 -20.80 -21.15
C PHE A 205 -37.86 -21.55 -22.43
N SER A 206 -36.73 -22.24 -22.41
CA SER A 206 -36.15 -22.88 -23.58
C SER A 206 -36.85 -24.21 -23.88
N ARG A 207 -37.94 -24.20 -24.67
CA ARG A 207 -38.57 -25.34 -25.41
C ARG A 207 -38.47 -26.76 -24.83
N THR A 208 -38.46 -26.95 -23.51
CA THR A 208 -38.82 -28.22 -22.88
C THR A 208 -40.27 -28.15 -22.43
N SER A 209 -41.16 -28.20 -23.42
CA SER A 209 -42.56 -28.64 -23.38
C SER A 209 -43.30 -28.47 -22.04
N LEU A 210 -43.60 -27.24 -21.66
CA LEU A 210 -44.75 -26.99 -20.80
C LEU A 210 -46.01 -27.33 -21.62
N SER A 211 -46.92 -28.10 -21.05
CA SER A 211 -48.27 -28.28 -21.63
C SER A 211 -49.08 -26.98 -21.44
N GLU A 212 -50.14 -26.79 -22.21
CA GLU A 212 -51.07 -25.67 -22.01
C GLU A 212 -51.56 -25.58 -20.55
N LYS A 213 -51.73 -26.74 -19.90
CA LYS A 213 -52.13 -26.84 -18.49
C LYS A 213 -51.01 -26.38 -17.54
N ASP A 214 -49.75 -26.65 -17.85
CA ASP A 214 -48.59 -26.17 -17.09
C ASP A 214 -48.46 -24.64 -17.19
N GLU A 215 -48.58 -24.11 -18.42
CA GLU A 215 -48.53 -22.66 -18.66
C GLU A 215 -49.66 -21.93 -17.93
N LYS A 216 -50.86 -22.48 -17.95
CA LYS A 216 -52.00 -21.92 -17.22
C LYS A 216 -51.74 -21.86 -15.71
N MET A 217 -51.31 -22.97 -15.09
CA MET A 217 -50.99 -23.02 -13.66
C MET A 217 -49.88 -22.05 -13.27
N MET A 218 -48.85 -21.94 -14.11
CA MET A 218 -47.76 -20.99 -13.91
C MET A 218 -48.26 -19.54 -13.98
N ASN A 219 -49.03 -19.18 -15.00
CA ASN A 219 -49.55 -17.82 -15.20
C ASN A 219 -50.52 -17.39 -14.10
N GLU A 220 -51.35 -18.31 -13.60
CA GLU A 220 -52.21 -18.07 -12.43
C GLU A 220 -51.36 -17.79 -11.19
N THR A 221 -50.32 -18.60 -10.95
CA THR A 221 -49.39 -18.41 -9.83
C THR A 221 -48.63 -17.07 -9.91
N VAL A 222 -48.18 -16.69 -11.10
CA VAL A 222 -47.58 -15.36 -11.36
C VAL A 222 -48.57 -14.25 -11.04
N SER A 223 -49.80 -14.35 -11.53
CA SER A 223 -50.84 -13.33 -11.31
C SER A 223 -51.16 -13.16 -9.82
N GLU A 224 -51.26 -14.26 -9.09
CA GLU A 224 -51.47 -14.24 -7.64
C GLU A 224 -50.28 -13.62 -6.90
N LEU A 225 -49.05 -13.92 -7.31
CA LEU A 225 -47.85 -13.37 -6.69
C LEU A 225 -47.67 -11.87 -7.01
N LEU A 226 -48.07 -11.43 -8.20
CA LEU A 226 -48.10 -10.02 -8.58
C LEU A 226 -49.20 -9.22 -7.87
N ALA A 227 -50.17 -9.89 -7.24
CA ALA A 227 -51.16 -9.23 -6.38
C ALA A 227 -50.62 -8.98 -4.96
N THR A 228 -49.53 -9.64 -4.53
CA THR A 228 -48.94 -9.44 -3.19
C THR A 228 -47.97 -8.26 -3.19
N ASN A 229 -47.84 -7.52 -2.08
CA ASN A 229 -46.89 -6.40 -1.95
C ASN A 229 -45.65 -6.74 -1.12
N GLN A 230 -45.45 -8.02 -0.80
CA GLN A 230 -44.41 -8.46 0.12
C GLN A 230 -43.21 -9.05 -0.65
N LEU A 231 -42.08 -8.35 -0.59
CA LEU A 231 -40.81 -8.84 -1.12
C LEU A 231 -40.42 -10.17 -0.48
N GLY A 232 -39.89 -11.08 -1.29
CA GLY A 232 -39.54 -12.43 -0.85
C GLY A 232 -40.72 -13.40 -0.72
N SER A 233 -41.96 -12.99 -1.03
CA SER A 233 -43.07 -13.94 -1.19
C SER A 233 -42.75 -14.99 -2.25
N LYS A 234 -43.10 -16.24 -1.95
CA LYS A 234 -42.90 -17.40 -2.82
C LYS A 234 -44.22 -18.10 -3.05
N LYS A 235 -44.46 -18.56 -4.27
CA LYS A 235 -45.56 -19.47 -4.59
C LYS A 235 -45.07 -20.59 -5.50
N THR A 236 -45.68 -21.76 -5.35
CA THR A 236 -45.33 -22.95 -6.10
C THR A 236 -46.54 -23.51 -6.83
N TRP A 237 -46.31 -24.06 -8.01
CA TRP A 237 -47.32 -24.81 -8.76
C TRP A 237 -46.75 -26.16 -9.18
N PHE A 238 -47.63 -27.15 -9.37
CA PHE A 238 -47.22 -28.48 -9.78
C PHE A 238 -48.33 -29.15 -10.58
N ASN A 239 -47.97 -29.67 -11.75
CA ASN A 239 -48.84 -30.48 -12.59
C ASN A 239 -48.51 -31.96 -12.41
N SER A 240 -49.44 -32.71 -11.83
CA SER A 240 -49.31 -34.16 -11.65
C SER A 240 -49.25 -34.95 -12.96
N ALA A 241 -49.80 -34.43 -14.07
CA ALA A 241 -49.83 -35.14 -15.35
C ALA A 241 -48.45 -35.12 -16.05
N THR A 242 -47.78 -33.97 -16.05
CA THR A 242 -46.46 -33.80 -16.69
C THR A 242 -45.30 -34.00 -15.72
N GLN A 243 -45.60 -34.04 -14.41
CA GLN A 243 -44.65 -34.08 -13.30
C GLN A 243 -43.71 -32.87 -13.28
N ILE A 244 -44.16 -31.75 -13.84
CA ILE A 244 -43.46 -30.48 -13.88
C ILE A 244 -44.10 -29.56 -12.84
N GLY A 245 -43.27 -28.83 -12.11
CA GLY A 245 -43.71 -27.74 -11.25
C GLY A 245 -42.66 -26.66 -11.17
N GLY A 246 -43.00 -25.55 -10.53
CA GLY A 246 -42.06 -24.47 -10.35
C GLY A 246 -42.31 -23.66 -9.10
N GLU A 247 -41.27 -23.00 -8.63
CA GLU A 247 -41.31 -21.97 -7.59
C GLU A 247 -41.13 -20.60 -8.23
N ILE A 248 -41.97 -19.65 -7.84
CA ILE A 248 -41.92 -18.26 -8.30
C ILE A 248 -41.72 -17.39 -7.06
N THR A 249 -40.66 -16.58 -7.07
CA THR A 249 -40.31 -15.67 -5.98
C THR A 249 -40.39 -14.23 -6.44
N LEU A 250 -41.05 -13.37 -5.67
CA LEU A 250 -40.97 -11.92 -5.86
C LEU A 250 -39.64 -11.41 -5.31
N PHE A 251 -38.68 -11.22 -6.22
CA PHE A 251 -37.29 -10.93 -5.87
C PHE A 251 -37.05 -9.43 -5.64
N ALA A 252 -37.65 -8.57 -6.47
CA ALA A 252 -37.57 -7.12 -6.32
C ALA A 252 -38.88 -6.45 -6.75
N SER A 253 -39.15 -5.27 -6.21
CA SER A 253 -40.31 -4.45 -6.55
C SER A 253 -39.90 -2.98 -6.44
N GLN A 254 -40.11 -2.23 -7.52
CA GLN A 254 -39.82 -0.80 -7.63
C GLN A 254 -41.14 -0.05 -7.85
N GLN A 255 -41.37 1.03 -7.11
CA GLN A 255 -42.66 1.72 -7.09
C GLN A 255 -42.81 2.89 -8.08
N ASP A 256 -41.78 3.25 -8.88
CA ASP A 256 -41.82 4.48 -9.69
C ASP A 256 -41.08 4.36 -11.04
N PRO A 257 -41.63 4.83 -12.19
CA PRO A 257 -43.02 5.25 -12.46
C PRO A 257 -43.93 4.12 -12.99
N ALA A 258 -43.37 2.96 -13.39
CA ALA A 258 -44.12 1.88 -14.04
C ALA A 258 -44.44 0.67 -13.12
N GLN A 259 -44.35 0.84 -11.79
CA GLN A 259 -44.53 -0.24 -10.78
C GLN A 259 -43.90 -1.58 -11.23
N CYS A 260 -42.58 -1.61 -11.46
CA CYS A 260 -41.90 -2.80 -11.98
C CYS A 260 -41.56 -3.82 -10.89
N ARG A 261 -41.65 -5.10 -11.23
CA ARG A 261 -41.36 -6.24 -10.33
C ARG A 261 -40.51 -7.28 -11.02
N VAL A 262 -39.52 -7.78 -10.29
CA VAL A 262 -38.65 -8.86 -10.75
C VAL A 262 -39.10 -10.16 -10.11
N LEU A 263 -39.49 -11.12 -10.95
CA LEU A 263 -39.84 -12.47 -10.54
C LEU A 263 -38.71 -13.42 -10.87
N LYS A 264 -38.29 -14.23 -9.90
CA LYS A 264 -37.41 -15.38 -10.14
C LYS A 264 -38.28 -16.63 -10.28
N ILE A 265 -38.21 -17.30 -11.42
CA ILE A 265 -38.96 -18.51 -11.73
C ILE A 265 -37.99 -19.68 -11.84
N GLU A 266 -38.25 -20.72 -11.07
CA GLU A 266 -37.46 -21.95 -11.04
C GLU A 266 -38.34 -23.13 -11.41
N LEU A 267 -38.04 -23.77 -12.53
CA LEU A 267 -38.77 -24.94 -13.01
C LEU A 267 -38.08 -26.23 -12.58
N SER A 268 -38.87 -27.24 -12.26
CA SER A 268 -38.40 -28.55 -11.84
C SER A 268 -39.27 -29.67 -12.41
N LYS A 269 -38.66 -30.82 -12.69
CA LYS A 269 -39.36 -32.05 -13.08
C LYS A 269 -38.79 -33.21 -12.31
N LYS A 270 -39.65 -33.97 -11.62
CA LYS A 270 -39.22 -35.10 -10.77
C LYS A 270 -38.04 -34.75 -9.83
N ARG A 271 -38.11 -33.57 -9.18
CA ARG A 271 -37.09 -33.00 -8.28
C ARG A 271 -35.74 -32.61 -8.92
N ARG A 272 -35.60 -32.69 -10.25
CA ARG A 272 -34.46 -32.11 -10.96
C ARG A 272 -34.80 -30.69 -11.41
N GLN A 273 -33.96 -29.73 -11.08
CA GLN A 273 -34.09 -28.36 -11.59
C GLN A 273 -33.86 -28.37 -13.10
N LEU A 274 -34.85 -27.83 -13.83
CA LEU A 274 -34.82 -27.74 -15.28
C LEU A 274 -34.22 -26.40 -15.71
N GLU A 275 -34.76 -25.30 -15.20
CA GLU A 275 -34.39 -23.96 -15.62
C GLU A 275 -34.63 -22.97 -14.47
N SER A 276 -33.83 -21.91 -14.41
CA SER A 276 -34.00 -20.80 -13.46
C SER A 276 -33.79 -19.50 -14.21
N ARG A 277 -34.79 -18.60 -14.16
CA ARG A 277 -34.72 -17.31 -14.84
C ARG A 277 -35.35 -16.21 -14.00
N ALA A 278 -34.84 -15.00 -14.17
CA ALA A 278 -35.45 -13.80 -13.63
C ALA A 278 -36.12 -13.03 -14.77
N THR A 279 -37.34 -12.54 -14.55
CA THR A 279 -38.06 -11.70 -15.51
C THR A 279 -38.58 -10.44 -14.82
N GLU A 280 -38.51 -9.31 -15.51
CA GLU A 280 -39.01 -8.03 -15.01
C GLU A 280 -40.33 -7.67 -15.70
N LEU A 281 -41.38 -7.50 -14.89
CA LEU A 281 -42.73 -7.15 -15.32
C LEU A 281 -43.09 -5.76 -14.78
N CYS A 282 -43.52 -4.86 -15.65
CA CYS A 282 -44.00 -3.52 -15.29
C CYS A 282 -45.48 -3.38 -15.61
N LYS A 283 -46.19 -2.54 -14.86
CA LYS A 283 -47.56 -2.18 -15.21
C LYS A 283 -47.54 -1.18 -16.35
N ASN A 284 -48.31 -1.47 -17.40
CA ASN A 284 -48.59 -0.49 -18.45
C ASN A 284 -49.67 0.52 -18.00
N ASN A 285 -49.97 1.49 -18.86
CA ASN A 285 -51.00 2.53 -18.59
C ASN A 285 -52.43 1.98 -18.38
N GLN A 286 -52.68 0.71 -18.71
CA GLN A 286 -53.95 0.01 -18.48
C GLN A 286 -53.93 -0.82 -17.17
N GLY A 287 -52.87 -0.70 -16.37
CA GLY A 287 -52.70 -1.47 -15.13
C GLY A 287 -52.35 -2.94 -15.35
N LYS A 288 -52.05 -3.36 -16.58
CA LYS A 288 -51.68 -4.75 -16.92
C LYS A 288 -50.17 -4.95 -16.80
N TRP A 289 -49.78 -6.08 -16.23
CA TRP A 289 -48.38 -6.49 -16.11
C TRP A 289 -47.84 -6.97 -17.46
N MET A 290 -46.75 -6.34 -17.92
CA MET A 290 -46.08 -6.62 -19.19
C MET A 290 -44.56 -6.70 -18.97
N PRO A 291 -43.83 -7.54 -19.72
CA PRO A 291 -42.36 -7.52 -19.71
C PRO A 291 -41.79 -6.13 -20.04
N LYS A 292 -40.73 -5.70 -19.37
CA LYS A 292 -40.22 -4.31 -19.38
C LYS A 292 -39.72 -3.73 -20.73
N ASN A 293 -39.64 -4.50 -21.83
CA ASN A 293 -39.31 -3.94 -23.15
C ASN A 293 -40.42 -4.12 -24.20
N SER A 294 -41.70 -4.06 -23.80
CA SER A 294 -42.81 -3.81 -24.75
C SER A 294 -42.97 -2.34 -25.08
#